data_AF-A0AAV4ZU51-F1
#
_entry.id   AF-A0AAV4ZU51-F1
#
_cell.length_a   1.000
_cell.length_b   1.000
_cell.length_c   1.000
_cell.angle_alpha   90.00
_cell.angle_beta   90.00
_cell.angle_gamma   90.00
#
_symmetry.space_group_name_H-M   'P 1'
#
loop_
_entity.id
_entity.type
_entity.pdbx_description
1 polymer ?
#
loop_
_entity_poly.entity_id
_entity_poly.type
_entity_poly.pdbx_seq_one_letter_code
_entity_poly.pdbx_strand_id
1 'polypeptide(L)'
;MTASPDPALRFSEPRPRHPLGTLAALAHHPGRTLALLWARITGRRLRARQGFAALVGIDHRLALPPAILTAVPEASEPFADPDIVLLSAPGHVLVAGAAGTIRAAFADPDLQALYGDALVKDRADGPVLPLLRPVFDPDFLAALDYVGPVLALRRAALGPAGVDPRAGATDALFRIAERYGPAAIAHLPRVLALRQPGRAEAGEGRGHAAAVRAHLDRTGRAASAIEPAGEGILRIVHPLPEPHPAASLIVPTRDRLDLLRPCVESLLATDWPDLDLVVLDNDSREPGTRAYLDALSAAGRARVLRWPGAFDFAAMNNAAARIARGRLLVFVNNDVVAGDTSWLARMARHALRPEIGAVGAKLVDGAGRIQHGGIVLGTGGGLVTHAHRHFPGNAPGYLGRLTLTHRVSAVTAACLMVEADKFAAVGGFDAAHFAVDFNDVDLCLRLNAAGYHTLMVPEAVLHHYEGLSRRRTPEAAARHAREIGAFEKRWGPLLAQDPHYHPGFDPDLSTHARLRPGALLGEPGPARRPTERGGGRPSAPSRSRP
;
A
#
# COMPACT_ATOMS: atom_id res chain seq x y z
N MET A 1 22.97 -11.47 32.36
CA MET A 1 22.89 -10.35 31.39
C MET A 1 23.43 -10.85 30.05
N THR A 2 22.55 -11.33 29.18
CA THR A 2 22.90 -11.78 27.83
C THR A 2 22.12 -10.91 26.85
N ALA A 3 22.84 -10.16 26.03
CA ALA A 3 22.27 -9.29 25.02
C ALA A 3 21.41 -10.11 24.04
N SER A 4 20.21 -9.61 23.73
CA SER A 4 19.35 -10.20 22.69
C SER A 4 20.11 -10.18 21.35
N PRO A 5 20.21 -11.30 20.60
CA PRO A 5 20.89 -11.34 19.32
C PRO A 5 19.95 -10.79 18.25
N ASP A 6 19.93 -9.48 18.09
CA ASP A 6 19.29 -8.86 16.93
C ASP A 6 20.04 -7.56 16.63
N PRO A 7 21.15 -7.58 15.85
CA PRO A 7 21.68 -6.37 15.27
C PRO A 7 20.68 -5.92 14.20
N ALA A 8 19.59 -5.31 14.65
CA ALA A 8 18.53 -4.85 13.80
C ALA A 8 19.12 -3.83 12.82
N LEU A 9 19.14 -4.17 11.51
CA LEU A 9 19.38 -3.22 10.42
C LEU A 9 18.24 -2.21 10.41
N ARG A 10 18.34 -1.25 11.31
CA ARG A 10 17.48 -0.08 11.41
C ARG A 10 18.07 1.02 10.56
N PHE A 11 17.16 1.88 10.14
CA PHE A 11 17.48 2.94 9.26
C PHE A 11 17.89 4.22 10.00
N SER A 12 19.13 4.64 9.74
CA SER A 12 19.97 5.65 10.40
C SER A 12 20.10 5.46 11.92
N GLU A 13 21.11 6.11 12.50
CA GLU A 13 20.99 6.45 13.92
C GLU A 13 19.69 7.25 14.05
N PRO A 14 18.73 6.81 14.88
CA PRO A 14 17.54 7.60 15.09
C PRO A 14 18.03 8.99 15.47
N ARG A 15 17.54 10.06 14.81
CA ARG A 15 17.55 11.36 15.51
C ARG A 15 16.97 11.03 16.88
N PRO A 16 17.70 11.27 17.99
CA PRO A 16 17.25 10.80 19.28
C PRO A 16 15.83 11.33 19.43
N ARG A 17 14.85 10.42 19.44
CA ARG A 17 13.47 10.80 19.74
C ARG A 17 13.59 11.57 21.02
N HIS A 18 13.25 12.86 21.00
CA HIS A 18 13.53 13.72 22.14
C HIS A 18 13.00 12.99 23.38
N PRO A 19 13.87 12.61 24.35
CA PRO A 19 13.47 11.67 25.41
C PRO A 19 12.27 12.20 26.17
N LEU A 20 12.18 13.53 26.30
CA LEU A 20 11.00 14.24 26.82
C LEU A 20 9.72 14.00 26.00
N GLY A 21 9.77 13.94 24.66
CA GLY A 21 8.60 13.67 23.82
C GLY A 21 8.10 12.23 23.93
N THR A 22 9.02 11.27 24.09
CA THR A 22 8.67 9.86 24.34
C THR A 22 8.08 9.69 25.74
N LEU A 23 8.69 10.31 26.76
CA LEU A 23 8.18 10.32 28.13
C LEU A 23 6.84 11.04 28.23
N ALA A 24 6.66 12.16 27.52
CA ALA A 24 5.38 12.87 27.45
C ALA A 24 4.30 11.98 26.83
N ALA A 25 4.54 11.34 25.68
CA ALA A 25 3.56 10.44 25.05
C ALA A 25 3.18 9.25 25.95
N LEU A 26 4.13 8.69 26.70
CA LEU A 26 3.86 7.62 27.68
C LEU A 26 3.07 8.14 28.89
N ALA A 27 3.36 9.34 29.37
CA ALA A 27 2.68 9.98 30.49
C ALA A 27 1.24 10.42 30.15
N HIS A 28 0.99 10.88 28.93
CA HIS A 28 -0.34 11.29 28.47
C HIS A 28 -1.27 10.10 28.19
N HIS A 29 -0.74 8.87 28.13
CA HIS A 29 -1.50 7.65 27.84
C HIS A 29 -1.17 6.49 28.80
N PRO A 30 -1.41 6.66 30.12
CA PRO A 30 -0.97 5.70 31.15
C PRO A 30 -1.55 4.28 30.95
N GLY A 31 -2.80 4.16 30.50
CA GLY A 31 -3.42 2.86 30.22
C GLY A 31 -2.79 2.12 29.04
N ARG A 32 -2.37 2.83 27.99
CA ARG A 32 -1.65 2.23 26.84
C ARG A 32 -0.24 1.83 27.26
N THR A 33 0.43 2.66 28.07
CA THR A 33 1.75 2.37 28.65
C THR A 33 1.73 1.09 29.50
N LEU A 34 0.72 0.92 30.37
CA LEU A 34 0.56 -0.28 31.18
C LEU A 34 0.34 -1.53 30.31
N ALA A 35 -0.50 -1.43 29.27
CA ALA A 35 -0.74 -2.53 28.33
C ALA A 35 0.52 -2.94 27.55
N LEU A 36 1.38 -1.97 27.22
CA LEU A 36 2.68 -2.22 26.58
C LEU A 36 3.64 -2.98 27.48
N LEU A 37 3.74 -2.57 28.75
CA LEU A 37 4.55 -3.26 29.76
C LEU A 37 4.04 -4.68 29.98
N TRP A 38 2.72 -4.85 30.13
CA TRP A 38 2.10 -6.16 30.27
C TRP A 38 2.35 -7.08 29.06
N ALA A 39 2.25 -6.54 27.84
CA ALA A 39 2.56 -7.29 26.62
C ALA A 39 4.03 -7.72 26.56
N ARG A 40 4.98 -6.91 27.06
CA ARG A 40 6.39 -7.31 27.18
C ARG A 40 6.59 -8.42 28.20
N ILE A 41 5.99 -8.28 29.39
CA ILE A 41 6.09 -9.24 30.50
C ILE A 41 5.50 -10.60 30.10
N THR A 42 4.37 -10.60 29.39
CA THR A 42 3.69 -11.82 28.91
C THR A 42 4.30 -12.43 27.65
N GLY A 43 5.50 -12.02 27.26
CA GLY A 43 6.20 -12.56 26.09
C GLY A 43 5.60 -12.14 24.74
N ARG A 44 4.57 -11.28 24.70
CA ARG A 44 3.94 -10.74 23.49
C ARG A 44 4.75 -9.58 22.91
N ARG A 45 6.04 -9.81 22.68
CA ARG A 45 7.03 -8.80 22.24
C ARG A 45 6.61 -8.07 20.96
N LEU A 46 5.98 -8.78 20.01
CA LEU A 46 5.47 -8.20 18.77
C LEU A 46 4.36 -7.16 19.02
N ARG A 47 3.33 -7.53 19.79
CA ARG A 47 2.24 -6.62 20.15
C ARG A 47 2.75 -5.40 20.91
N ALA A 48 3.74 -5.59 21.79
CA ALA A 48 4.38 -4.48 22.49
C ALA A 48 5.13 -3.53 21.56
N ARG A 49 5.83 -4.05 20.54
CA ARG A 49 6.52 -3.21 19.53
C ARG A 49 5.53 -2.40 18.68
N GLN A 50 4.46 -3.05 18.20
CA GLN A 50 3.42 -2.41 17.40
C GLN A 50 2.67 -1.33 18.20
N GLY A 51 2.29 -1.63 19.45
CA GLY A 51 1.62 -0.64 20.29
C GLY A 51 2.52 0.54 20.68
N PHE A 52 3.83 0.32 20.83
CA PHE A 52 4.78 1.42 21.08
C PHE A 52 4.88 2.32 19.85
N ALA A 53 5.00 1.75 18.64
CA ALA A 53 4.97 2.51 17.40
C ALA A 53 3.68 3.32 17.23
N ALA A 54 2.52 2.74 17.57
CA ALA A 54 1.23 3.43 17.57
C ALA A 54 1.17 4.59 18.58
N LEU A 55 1.98 4.56 19.62
CA LEU A 55 2.03 5.61 20.64
C LEU A 55 2.96 6.76 20.22
N VAL A 56 4.16 6.44 19.76
CA VAL A 56 5.24 7.44 19.58
C VAL A 56 5.63 7.70 18.12
N GLY A 57 4.92 7.10 17.17
CA GLY A 57 5.24 7.18 15.74
C GLY A 57 6.45 6.33 15.34
N ILE A 58 6.80 6.38 14.06
CA ILE A 58 7.92 5.64 13.46
C ILE A 58 8.83 6.59 12.68
N ASP A 59 10.15 6.36 12.76
CA ASP A 59 11.08 7.05 11.88
C ASP A 59 10.94 6.47 10.48
N HIS A 60 10.61 7.32 9.52
CA HIS A 60 10.32 6.95 8.14
C HIS A 60 11.56 6.92 7.24
N ARG A 61 12.72 7.38 7.75
CA ARG A 61 13.95 7.46 6.97
C ARG A 61 14.58 6.09 6.86
N LEU A 62 15.16 5.82 5.69
CA LEU A 62 15.70 4.53 5.28
C LEU A 62 17.23 4.60 5.01
N ALA A 63 18.12 4.44 6.01
CA ALA A 63 19.59 4.46 5.86
C ALA A 63 20.34 3.32 6.60
N LEU A 64 21.11 2.48 5.90
CA LEU A 64 21.88 1.39 6.51
C LEU A 64 23.23 1.90 7.05
N PRO A 65 23.78 1.28 8.12
CA PRO A 65 25.10 1.62 8.61
C PRO A 65 26.17 1.29 7.55
N PRO A 66 27.26 2.07 7.44
CA PRO A 66 28.31 1.83 6.43
C PRO A 66 28.91 0.41 6.47
N ALA A 67 28.96 -0.19 7.66
CA ALA A 67 29.46 -1.55 7.88
C ALA A 67 28.68 -2.62 7.11
N ILE A 68 27.47 -2.34 6.61
CA ILE A 68 26.72 -3.32 5.81
C ILE A 68 27.44 -3.71 4.52
N LEU A 69 28.31 -2.84 4.00
CA LEU A 69 29.02 -3.07 2.75
C LEU A 69 30.11 -4.14 2.85
N THR A 70 30.62 -4.44 4.05
CA THR A 70 31.54 -5.57 4.22
C THR A 70 30.85 -6.92 4.03
N ALA A 71 29.52 -6.95 4.12
CA ALA A 71 28.70 -8.11 3.83
C ALA A 71 28.25 -8.17 2.36
N VAL A 72 28.49 -7.13 1.56
CA VAL A 72 28.09 -7.09 0.14
C VAL A 72 29.29 -7.55 -0.70
N PRO A 73 29.11 -8.53 -1.61
CA PRO A 73 30.21 -9.01 -2.44
C PRO A 73 30.84 -7.88 -3.28
N GLU A 74 32.16 -7.93 -3.45
CA GLU A 74 32.91 -6.94 -4.24
C GLU A 74 32.45 -6.90 -5.72
N ALA A 75 32.82 -5.82 -6.42
CA ALA A 75 32.40 -5.56 -7.80
C ALA A 75 32.79 -6.71 -8.75
N SER A 76 31.86 -7.12 -9.62
CA SER A 76 32.08 -8.23 -10.55
C SER A 76 32.77 -7.82 -11.85
N GLU A 77 33.17 -8.82 -12.63
CA GLU A 77 33.63 -8.70 -14.02
C GLU A 77 32.61 -7.98 -14.93
N PRO A 78 33.06 -7.42 -16.08
CA PRO A 78 32.19 -6.80 -17.07
C PRO A 78 31.11 -7.76 -17.58
N PHE A 79 29.87 -7.29 -17.68
CA PHE A 79 28.77 -8.08 -18.24
C PHE A 79 28.83 -8.06 -19.78
N ALA A 80 28.98 -9.22 -20.42
CA ALA A 80 28.97 -9.36 -21.87
C ALA A 80 28.11 -10.57 -22.31
N ASP A 81 27.03 -10.31 -23.04
CA ASP A 81 26.09 -11.34 -23.51
C ASP A 81 25.59 -10.98 -24.92
N PRO A 82 25.51 -11.94 -25.87
CA PRO A 82 25.04 -11.66 -27.22
C PRO A 82 23.56 -11.26 -27.26
N ASP A 83 22.72 -11.85 -26.39
CA ASP A 83 21.27 -11.73 -26.43
C ASP A 83 20.72 -10.76 -25.37
N ILE A 84 21.52 -10.40 -24.37
CA ILE A 84 21.12 -9.51 -23.27
C ILE A 84 21.88 -8.18 -23.35
N VAL A 85 21.13 -7.08 -23.31
CA VAL A 85 21.64 -5.72 -23.13
C VAL A 85 21.53 -5.35 -21.65
N LEU A 86 22.65 -5.04 -21.02
CA LEU A 86 22.67 -4.52 -19.65
C LEU A 86 22.85 -3.00 -19.66
N LEU A 87 21.90 -2.30 -19.05
CA LEU A 87 21.99 -0.87 -18.77
C LEU A 87 22.34 -0.67 -17.29
N SER A 88 23.33 0.17 -17.04
CA SER A 88 23.74 0.57 -15.70
C SER A 88 23.82 2.09 -15.61
N ALA A 89 23.23 2.66 -14.57
CA ALA A 89 23.36 4.09 -14.30
C ALA A 89 24.83 4.44 -13.95
N PRO A 90 25.29 5.66 -14.26
CA PRO A 90 26.64 6.11 -13.91
C PRO A 90 27.00 5.84 -12.45
N GLY A 91 28.22 5.37 -12.22
CA GLY A 91 28.76 5.09 -10.89
C GLY A 91 28.24 3.82 -10.20
N HIS A 92 27.34 3.07 -10.84
CA HIS A 92 26.91 1.76 -10.35
C HIS A 92 27.75 0.63 -10.97
N VAL A 93 28.08 -0.36 -10.15
CA VAL A 93 28.76 -1.59 -10.55
C VAL A 93 27.96 -2.80 -10.09
N LEU A 94 27.99 -3.88 -10.89
CA LEU A 94 27.38 -5.14 -10.49
C LEU A 94 28.10 -5.74 -9.27
N VAL A 95 27.34 -6.34 -8.36
CA VAL A 95 27.91 -7.15 -7.26
C VAL A 95 28.29 -8.55 -7.76
N ALA A 96 29.25 -9.21 -7.11
CA ALA A 96 29.64 -10.57 -7.50
C ALA A 96 28.42 -11.53 -7.56
N GLY A 97 28.37 -12.37 -8.60
CA GLY A 97 27.28 -13.30 -8.86
C GLY A 97 26.03 -12.69 -9.52
N ALA A 98 25.89 -11.35 -9.59
CA ALA A 98 24.75 -10.70 -10.23
C ALA A 98 24.66 -11.06 -11.72
N ALA A 99 25.78 -11.05 -12.46
CA ALA A 99 25.81 -11.40 -13.87
C ALA A 99 25.27 -12.81 -14.16
N GLY A 100 25.71 -13.81 -13.38
CA GLY A 100 25.22 -15.19 -13.51
C GLY A 100 23.73 -15.31 -13.17
N THR A 101 23.29 -14.61 -12.13
CA THR A 101 21.87 -14.58 -11.72
C THR A 101 20.98 -13.95 -12.80
N ILE A 102 21.44 -12.87 -13.42
CA ILE A 102 20.73 -12.22 -14.54
C ILE A 102 20.58 -13.20 -15.70
N ARG A 103 21.67 -13.85 -16.15
CA ARG A 103 21.60 -14.82 -17.26
C ARG A 103 20.65 -15.99 -16.95
N ALA A 104 20.72 -16.52 -15.74
CA ALA A 104 19.86 -17.62 -15.31
C ALA A 104 18.37 -17.24 -15.34
N ALA A 105 18.02 -16.00 -14.99
CA ALA A 105 16.64 -15.52 -15.05
C ALA A 105 16.10 -15.46 -16.51
N PHE A 106 16.92 -15.11 -17.49
CA PHE A 106 16.54 -15.09 -18.92
C PHE A 106 16.42 -16.48 -19.58
N ALA A 107 16.64 -17.56 -18.82
CA ALA A 107 16.24 -18.90 -19.23
C ALA A 107 14.72 -19.01 -19.42
N ASP A 108 13.95 -18.15 -18.73
CA ASP A 108 12.54 -17.93 -19.04
C ASP A 108 12.40 -17.16 -20.37
N PRO A 109 11.79 -17.77 -21.41
CA PRO A 109 11.63 -17.12 -22.71
C PRO A 109 10.62 -15.96 -22.67
N ASP A 110 9.68 -15.96 -21.72
CA ASP A 110 8.65 -14.92 -21.60
C ASP A 110 9.23 -13.65 -20.96
N LEU A 111 10.32 -13.78 -20.21
CA LEU A 111 11.05 -12.66 -19.64
C LEU A 111 11.77 -11.84 -20.72
N GLN A 112 11.37 -10.57 -20.84
CA GLN A 112 11.95 -9.60 -21.78
C GLN A 112 12.81 -8.54 -21.09
N ALA A 113 12.53 -8.25 -19.82
CA ALA A 113 13.29 -7.28 -19.03
C ALA A 113 13.39 -7.71 -17.56
N LEU A 114 14.53 -7.44 -16.94
CA LEU A 114 14.81 -7.80 -15.55
C LEU A 114 15.54 -6.66 -14.85
N TYR A 115 15.03 -6.25 -13.70
CA TYR A 115 15.72 -5.31 -12.83
C TYR A 115 15.80 -5.86 -11.41
N GLY A 116 16.69 -5.31 -10.60
CA GLY A 116 16.86 -5.74 -9.22
C GLY A 116 17.10 -4.59 -8.27
N ASP A 117 17.47 -4.94 -7.04
CA ASP A 117 17.72 -3.97 -5.99
C ASP A 117 19.12 -3.37 -6.11
N ALA A 118 19.34 -2.24 -5.44
CA ALA A 118 20.63 -1.58 -5.44
C ALA A 118 20.93 -0.96 -4.08
N LEU A 119 22.22 -0.80 -3.81
CA LEU A 119 22.71 -0.04 -2.66
C LEU A 119 23.38 1.24 -3.18
N VAL A 120 23.05 2.36 -2.57
CA VAL A 120 23.60 3.67 -2.94
C VAL A 120 24.44 4.19 -1.78
N LYS A 121 25.73 4.42 -2.03
CA LYS A 121 26.64 5.06 -1.09
C LYS A 121 27.19 6.34 -1.72
N ASP A 122 26.66 7.49 -1.29
CA ASP A 122 27.05 8.77 -1.87
C ASP A 122 28.34 9.36 -1.28
N ARG A 123 28.70 8.98 -0.05
CA ARG A 123 29.90 9.46 0.66
C ARG A 123 30.64 8.28 1.31
N ALA A 124 31.97 8.35 1.38
CA ALA A 124 32.82 7.29 1.92
C ALA A 124 32.40 6.84 3.34
N ASP A 125 32.06 7.79 4.21
CA ASP A 125 31.59 7.52 5.59
C ASP A 125 30.08 7.76 5.77
N GLY A 126 29.36 7.97 4.66
CA GLY A 126 27.92 8.23 4.66
C GLY A 126 27.08 6.95 4.81
N PRO A 127 25.80 7.10 5.20
CA PRO A 127 24.89 5.97 5.25
C PRO A 127 24.70 5.36 3.86
N VAL A 128 24.34 4.07 3.83
CA VAL A 128 24.03 3.33 2.61
C VAL A 128 22.52 3.31 2.42
N LEU A 129 22.03 3.81 1.30
CA LEU A 129 20.60 3.84 1.00
C LEU A 129 20.22 2.58 0.20
N PRO A 130 19.33 1.72 0.69
CA PRO A 130 18.86 0.59 -0.11
C PRO A 130 17.67 1.00 -0.98
N LEU A 131 17.82 0.75 -2.28
CA LEU A 131 16.76 0.84 -3.27
C LEU A 131 16.22 -0.58 -3.50
N LEU A 132 15.26 -0.97 -2.67
CA LEU A 132 14.52 -2.22 -2.72
C LEU A 132 13.24 -2.00 -3.50
N ARG A 133 13.12 -2.60 -4.66
CA ARG A 133 12.05 -2.24 -5.60
C ARG A 133 10.83 -3.15 -5.42
N PRO A 134 9.63 -2.66 -5.72
CA PRO A 134 8.49 -3.53 -5.91
C PRO A 134 8.57 -4.25 -7.27
N VAL A 135 7.61 -5.14 -7.53
CA VAL A 135 7.28 -5.62 -8.88
C VAL A 135 7.00 -4.48 -9.86
N PHE A 136 7.03 -4.80 -11.15
CA PHE A 136 6.87 -3.80 -12.21
C PHE A 136 5.48 -3.16 -12.16
N ASP A 137 5.47 -1.83 -12.16
CA ASP A 137 4.27 -1.01 -12.07
C ASP A 137 4.39 0.16 -13.06
N PRO A 138 3.62 0.13 -14.17
CA PRO A 138 3.67 1.18 -15.17
C PRO A 138 3.16 2.53 -14.63
N ASP A 139 2.25 2.53 -13.65
CA ASP A 139 1.74 3.76 -13.04
C ASP A 139 2.83 4.42 -12.19
N PHE A 140 3.56 3.62 -11.42
CA PHE A 140 4.69 4.11 -10.64
C PHE A 140 5.88 4.52 -11.54
N LEU A 141 6.15 3.77 -12.61
CA LEU A 141 7.15 4.13 -13.61
C LEU A 141 6.82 5.46 -14.29
N ALA A 142 5.53 5.75 -14.56
CA ALA A 142 5.14 7.03 -15.15
C ALA A 142 5.32 8.21 -14.20
N ALA A 143 5.26 7.97 -12.88
CA ALA A 143 5.45 8.98 -11.86
C ALA A 143 6.93 9.20 -11.48
N LEU A 144 7.74 8.13 -11.52
CA LEU A 144 9.14 8.12 -11.14
C LEU A 144 9.88 6.98 -11.84
N ASP A 145 11.05 7.23 -12.41
CA ASP A 145 11.93 6.19 -12.95
C ASP A 145 12.59 5.35 -11.82
N TYR A 146 11.81 4.45 -11.22
CA TYR A 146 12.24 3.67 -10.06
C TYR A 146 13.00 2.38 -10.42
N VAL A 147 13.03 1.98 -11.69
CA VAL A 147 13.51 0.67 -12.16
C VAL A 147 15.05 0.59 -12.27
N GLY A 148 15.72 1.70 -12.58
CA GLY A 148 17.20 1.79 -12.53
C GLY A 148 17.72 1.59 -11.10
N PRO A 149 19.02 1.30 -10.86
CA PRO A 149 20.13 1.65 -11.73
C PRO A 149 20.61 0.51 -12.63
N VAL A 150 20.21 -0.74 -12.41
CA VAL A 150 20.61 -1.88 -13.25
C VAL A 150 19.38 -2.55 -13.84
N LEU A 151 19.37 -2.62 -15.17
CA LEU A 151 18.30 -3.18 -15.96
C LEU A 151 18.90 -4.02 -17.09
N ALA A 152 18.52 -5.30 -17.13
CA ALA A 152 18.85 -6.20 -18.21
C ALA A 152 17.64 -6.36 -19.14
N LEU A 153 17.89 -6.35 -20.45
CA LEU A 153 16.86 -6.34 -21.50
C LEU A 153 17.22 -7.39 -22.54
N ARG A 154 16.26 -8.20 -22.97
CA ARG A 154 16.44 -9.07 -24.13
C ARG A 154 16.62 -8.20 -25.37
N ARG A 155 17.73 -8.35 -26.10
CA ARG A 155 18.05 -7.55 -27.28
C ARG A 155 16.94 -7.59 -28.32
N ALA A 156 16.36 -8.76 -28.55
CA ALA A 156 15.25 -8.94 -29.49
C ALA A 156 13.99 -8.14 -29.10
N ALA A 157 13.74 -7.91 -27.80
CA ALA A 157 12.58 -7.18 -27.31
C ALA A 157 12.65 -5.67 -27.62
N LEU A 158 13.86 -5.12 -27.77
CA LEU A 158 14.08 -3.70 -28.07
C LEU A 158 13.62 -3.31 -29.48
N GLY A 159 13.64 -4.27 -30.41
CA GLY A 159 13.35 -4.04 -31.82
C GLY A 159 14.26 -2.98 -32.46
N PRO A 160 13.87 -2.42 -33.61
CA PRO A 160 14.67 -1.43 -34.34
C PRO A 160 14.89 -0.12 -33.58
N ALA A 161 13.98 0.25 -32.68
CA ALA A 161 14.08 1.47 -31.89
C ALA A 161 15.22 1.42 -30.85
N GLY A 162 15.70 0.22 -30.50
CA GLY A 162 16.81 0.05 -29.57
C GLY A 162 16.51 0.63 -28.18
N VAL A 163 17.55 1.14 -27.53
CA VAL A 163 17.47 1.95 -26.31
C VAL A 163 18.54 3.05 -26.39
N ASP A 164 18.18 4.28 -26.06
CA ASP A 164 19.14 5.38 -25.94
C ASP A 164 19.61 5.48 -24.48
N PRO A 165 20.87 5.12 -24.17
CA PRO A 165 21.39 5.20 -22.81
C PRO A 165 21.37 6.61 -22.22
N ARG A 166 21.32 7.66 -23.06
CA ARG A 166 21.27 9.06 -22.63
C ARG A 166 19.87 9.53 -22.24
N ALA A 167 18.83 8.91 -22.81
CA ALA A 167 17.42 9.20 -22.50
C ALA A 167 16.85 8.30 -21.40
N GLY A 168 17.62 7.31 -20.94
CA GLY A 168 17.20 6.32 -19.96
C GLY A 168 16.40 5.17 -20.58
N ALA A 169 15.97 4.23 -19.73
CA ALA A 169 15.31 3.01 -20.18
C ALA A 169 13.78 3.05 -20.08
N THR A 170 13.21 4.15 -19.58
CA THR A 170 11.77 4.28 -19.33
C THR A 170 10.93 3.97 -20.57
N ASP A 171 11.25 4.54 -21.74
CA ASP A 171 10.47 4.27 -22.97
C ASP A 171 10.60 2.81 -23.42
N ALA A 172 11.79 2.21 -23.29
CA ALA A 172 11.99 0.80 -23.62
C ALA A 172 11.14 -0.11 -22.72
N LEU A 173 11.06 0.18 -21.42
CA LEU A 173 10.19 -0.55 -20.49
C LEU A 173 8.72 -0.41 -20.86
N PHE A 174 8.25 0.80 -21.20
CA PHE A 174 6.88 0.99 -21.68
C PHE A 174 6.60 0.21 -22.96
N ARG A 175 7.48 0.29 -23.96
CA ARG A 175 7.32 -0.48 -25.21
C ARG A 175 7.32 -1.99 -24.99
N ILE A 176 8.15 -2.49 -24.08
CA ILE A 176 8.15 -3.92 -23.71
C ILE A 176 6.83 -4.30 -23.04
N ALA A 177 6.35 -3.51 -22.07
CA ALA A 177 5.09 -3.76 -21.39
C ALA A 177 3.88 -3.68 -22.35
N GLU A 178 3.89 -2.73 -23.29
CA GLU A 178 2.86 -2.59 -24.33
C GLU A 178 2.84 -3.79 -25.28
N ARG A 179 4.01 -4.33 -25.66
CA ARG A 179 4.15 -5.40 -26.66
C ARG A 179 3.99 -6.81 -26.08
N TYR A 180 4.54 -7.05 -24.91
CA TYR A 180 4.64 -8.38 -24.28
C TYR A 180 3.83 -8.50 -22.99
N GLY A 181 3.20 -7.42 -22.54
CA GLY A 181 2.49 -7.35 -21.27
C GLY A 181 3.43 -6.99 -20.10
N PRO A 182 2.89 -6.41 -19.00
CA PRO A 182 3.70 -6.05 -17.83
C PRO A 182 4.44 -7.22 -17.17
N ALA A 183 3.89 -8.44 -17.28
CA ALA A 183 4.49 -9.65 -16.71
C ALA A 183 5.82 -10.05 -17.38
N ALA A 184 6.10 -9.56 -18.58
CA ALA A 184 7.38 -9.74 -19.27
C ALA A 184 8.55 -8.96 -18.62
N ILE A 185 8.26 -8.11 -17.64
CA ILE A 185 9.22 -7.29 -16.91
C ILE A 185 9.23 -7.74 -15.45
N ALA A 186 10.28 -8.45 -15.04
CA ALA A 186 10.38 -8.98 -13.69
C ALA A 186 11.29 -8.14 -12.78
N HIS A 187 10.88 -8.06 -11.52
CA HIS A 187 11.75 -7.67 -10.42
C HIS A 187 12.42 -8.90 -9.83
N LEU A 188 13.74 -8.86 -9.71
CA LEU A 188 14.52 -9.81 -8.93
C LEU A 188 14.84 -9.17 -7.56
N PRO A 189 14.24 -9.63 -6.45
CA PRO A 189 14.44 -9.07 -5.10
C PRO A 189 15.81 -9.45 -4.51
N ARG A 190 16.87 -9.01 -5.19
CA ARG A 190 18.28 -9.19 -4.85
C ARG A 190 19.02 -7.90 -5.18
N VAL A 191 20.00 -7.56 -4.34
CA VAL A 191 20.94 -6.49 -4.65
C VAL A 191 21.78 -6.93 -5.84
N LEU A 192 21.61 -6.25 -6.99
CA LEU A 192 22.39 -6.50 -8.20
C LEU A 192 23.53 -5.50 -8.36
N ALA A 193 23.43 -4.32 -7.75
CA ALA A 193 24.43 -3.28 -7.90
C ALA A 193 24.69 -2.43 -6.65
N LEU A 194 25.88 -1.84 -6.63
CA LEU A 194 26.34 -0.89 -5.64
C LEU A 194 26.81 0.39 -6.36
N ARG A 195 26.36 1.56 -5.88
CA ARG A 195 26.96 2.85 -6.25
C ARG A 195 28.15 3.16 -5.34
N GLN A 196 29.30 3.47 -5.92
CA GLN A 196 30.47 3.93 -5.18
C GLN A 196 30.57 5.47 -5.17
N PRO A 197 31.06 6.09 -4.06
CA PRO A 197 31.27 7.54 -3.99
C PRO A 197 32.22 8.05 -5.10
N GLY A 198 31.95 9.23 -5.64
CA GLY A 198 32.85 9.92 -6.58
C GLY A 198 32.70 9.58 -8.06
N ARG A 199 31.68 8.80 -8.46
CA ARG A 199 31.44 8.39 -9.87
C ARG A 199 30.16 8.94 -10.52
N ALA A 200 29.67 10.13 -10.13
CA ALA A 200 28.44 10.68 -10.70
C ALA A 200 28.61 12.06 -11.32
N GLU A 201 28.30 12.15 -12.61
CA GLU A 201 27.93 13.41 -13.26
C GLU A 201 26.39 13.53 -13.27
N ALA A 202 25.91 14.78 -13.14
CA ALA A 202 24.49 15.11 -13.11
C ALA A 202 23.78 14.73 -14.44
N GLY A 203 22.64 14.07 -14.35
CA GLY A 203 21.83 13.72 -15.53
C GLY A 203 20.58 12.87 -15.29
N GLU A 204 20.31 12.48 -14.03
CA GLU A 204 19.12 11.71 -13.66
C GLU A 204 17.84 12.48 -14.06
N GLY A 205 16.94 11.82 -14.79
CA GLY A 205 15.64 12.39 -15.20
C GLY A 205 15.59 13.04 -16.59
N ARG A 206 16.70 13.18 -17.32
CA ARG A 206 16.65 13.66 -18.72
C ARG A 206 15.91 12.65 -19.59
N GLY A 207 14.80 13.08 -20.19
CA GLY A 207 14.00 12.27 -21.11
C GLY A 207 12.84 11.51 -20.48
N HIS A 208 12.72 11.44 -19.14
CA HIS A 208 11.63 10.70 -18.48
C HIS A 208 10.25 11.22 -18.90
N ALA A 209 10.02 12.54 -18.82
CA ALA A 209 8.75 13.15 -19.27
C ALA A 209 8.44 12.90 -20.76
N ALA A 210 9.47 12.85 -21.61
CA ALA A 210 9.31 12.54 -23.03
C ALA A 210 8.93 11.07 -23.25
N ALA A 211 9.53 10.15 -22.50
CA ALA A 211 9.18 8.74 -22.51
C ALA A 211 7.74 8.50 -22.02
N VAL A 212 7.33 9.17 -20.94
CA VAL A 212 5.95 9.11 -20.46
C VAL A 212 4.97 9.69 -21.49
N ARG A 213 5.31 10.82 -22.13
CA ARG A 213 4.50 11.39 -23.23
C ARG A 213 4.32 10.38 -24.37
N ALA A 214 5.41 9.80 -24.86
CA ALA A 214 5.35 8.82 -25.94
C ALA A 214 4.51 7.58 -25.56
N HIS A 215 4.63 7.09 -24.32
CA HIS A 215 3.79 6.02 -23.80
C HIS A 215 2.30 6.38 -23.77
N LEU A 216 1.95 7.56 -23.26
CA LEU A 216 0.57 8.04 -23.23
C LEU A 216 -0.01 8.17 -24.64
N ASP A 217 0.78 8.65 -25.60
CA ASP A 217 0.35 8.78 -26.99
C ASP A 217 0.08 7.41 -27.63
N ARG A 218 0.98 6.43 -27.47
CA ARG A 218 0.81 5.05 -28.01
C ARG A 218 -0.36 4.29 -27.40
N THR A 219 -0.72 4.62 -26.15
CA THR A 219 -1.79 3.94 -25.41
C THR A 219 -3.12 4.69 -25.43
N GLY A 220 -3.29 5.66 -26.34
CA GLY A 220 -4.55 6.39 -26.51
C GLY A 220 -4.89 7.36 -25.38
N ARG A 221 -3.90 7.78 -24.59
CA ARG A 221 -4.04 8.68 -23.43
C ARG A 221 -3.35 10.03 -23.64
N ALA A 222 -3.15 10.44 -24.89
CA ALA A 222 -2.49 11.69 -25.29
C ALA A 222 -3.06 12.95 -24.62
N ALA A 223 -4.37 12.97 -24.31
CA ALA A 223 -5.03 14.07 -23.61
C ALA A 223 -4.63 14.22 -22.13
N SER A 224 -3.86 13.29 -21.57
CA SER A 224 -3.36 13.41 -20.19
C SER A 224 -2.28 14.48 -20.09
N ALA A 225 -2.36 15.32 -19.06
CA ALA A 225 -1.32 16.29 -18.74
C ALA A 225 -0.20 15.62 -17.93
N ILE A 226 1.03 16.13 -18.11
CA ILE A 226 2.21 15.73 -17.35
C ILE A 226 2.67 16.97 -16.57
N GLU A 227 2.50 16.93 -15.26
CA GLU A 227 2.85 18.03 -14.36
C GLU A 227 4.13 17.68 -13.58
N PRO A 228 5.19 18.51 -13.63
CA PRO A 228 6.33 18.34 -12.74
C PRO A 228 5.90 18.51 -11.28
N ALA A 229 6.22 17.52 -10.43
CA ALA A 229 5.84 17.54 -9.01
C ALA A 229 7.06 17.44 -8.06
N GLY A 230 8.27 17.62 -8.60
CA GLY A 230 9.53 17.55 -7.89
C GLY A 230 10.67 17.18 -8.84
N GLU A 231 11.90 17.13 -8.34
CA GLU A 231 13.05 16.67 -9.12
C GLU A 231 12.84 15.19 -9.50
N GLY A 232 12.79 14.91 -10.81
CA GLY A 232 12.58 13.56 -11.34
C GLY A 232 11.17 12.97 -11.13
N ILE A 233 10.24 13.73 -10.54
CA ILE A 233 8.88 13.28 -10.23
C ILE A 233 7.88 13.93 -11.17
N LEU A 234 7.02 13.09 -11.76
CA LEU A 234 5.91 13.51 -12.61
C LEU A 234 4.58 13.15 -11.97
N ARG A 235 3.59 14.01 -12.17
CA ARG A 235 2.18 13.72 -11.93
C ARG A 235 1.46 13.60 -13.26
N ILE A 236 0.73 12.50 -13.43
CA ILE A 236 -0.06 12.26 -14.63
C ILE A 236 -1.52 12.57 -14.33
N VAL A 237 -2.05 13.58 -15.00
CA VAL A 237 -3.43 14.04 -14.80
C VAL A 237 -4.25 13.62 -16.01
N HIS A 238 -4.93 12.48 -15.89
CA HIS A 238 -5.85 11.97 -16.91
C HIS A 238 -7.10 12.85 -16.97
N PRO A 239 -7.63 13.17 -18.16
CA PRO A 239 -8.87 13.96 -18.27
C PRO A 239 -10.05 13.19 -17.69
N LEU A 240 -11.03 13.92 -17.13
CA LEU A 240 -12.35 13.37 -16.83
C LEU A 240 -13.22 13.50 -18.08
N PRO A 241 -14.17 12.57 -18.31
CA PRO A 241 -15.15 12.74 -19.37
C PRO A 241 -16.11 13.88 -19.01
N GLU A 242 -16.59 14.59 -20.03
CA GLU A 242 -17.60 15.64 -19.90
C GLU A 242 -18.92 15.18 -20.56
N PRO A 243 -20.07 15.23 -19.86
CA PRO A 243 -20.21 15.60 -18.44
C PRO A 243 -19.54 14.58 -17.51
N HIS A 244 -19.08 15.04 -16.34
CA HIS A 244 -18.60 14.16 -15.27
C HIS A 244 -19.63 13.06 -14.97
N PRO A 245 -19.20 11.80 -14.75
CA PRO A 245 -20.13 10.72 -14.44
C PRO A 245 -20.70 10.89 -13.03
N ALA A 246 -21.95 10.47 -12.84
CA ALA A 246 -22.57 10.43 -11.53
C ALA A 246 -21.72 9.61 -10.53
N ALA A 247 -21.58 10.10 -9.31
CA ALA A 247 -20.88 9.44 -8.22
C ALA A 247 -21.79 9.23 -7.02
N SER A 248 -21.88 7.99 -6.53
CA SER A 248 -22.63 7.64 -5.33
C SER A 248 -21.70 7.46 -4.13
N LEU A 249 -21.81 8.36 -3.16
CA LEU A 249 -21.10 8.28 -1.89
C LEU A 249 -21.93 7.46 -0.90
N ILE A 250 -21.37 6.39 -0.35
CA ILE A 250 -22.07 5.40 0.47
C ILE A 250 -21.47 5.42 1.87
N VAL A 251 -22.28 5.79 2.87
CA VAL A 251 -21.85 5.98 4.26
C VAL A 251 -22.69 5.14 5.22
N PRO A 252 -22.20 3.96 5.66
CA PRO A 252 -22.84 3.23 6.75
C PRO A 252 -22.57 3.92 8.09
N THR A 253 -23.58 4.04 8.94
CA THR A 253 -23.46 4.71 10.23
C THR A 253 -24.33 4.09 11.31
N ARG A 254 -23.97 4.36 12.57
CA ARG A 254 -24.78 4.11 13.76
C ARG A 254 -24.35 5.09 14.84
N ASP A 255 -25.28 5.95 15.26
CA ASP A 255 -25.06 6.95 16.31
C ASP A 255 -23.83 7.84 16.02
N ARG A 256 -23.29 8.51 17.04
CA ARG A 256 -22.05 9.31 16.94
C ARG A 256 -22.16 10.46 15.94
N LEU A 257 -23.19 11.29 16.16
CA LEU A 257 -23.39 12.52 15.40
C LEU A 257 -22.14 13.42 15.36
N ASP A 258 -21.32 13.38 16.41
CA ASP A 258 -20.04 14.08 16.51
C ASP A 258 -19.02 13.68 15.43
N LEU A 259 -19.10 12.44 14.91
CA LEU A 259 -18.29 11.95 13.79
C LEU A 259 -19.04 12.05 12.46
N LEU A 260 -20.32 11.66 12.45
CA LEU A 260 -21.14 11.59 11.24
C LEU A 260 -21.33 12.96 10.59
N ARG A 261 -21.62 14.00 11.36
CA ARG A 261 -21.91 15.32 10.80
C ARG A 261 -20.70 15.91 10.07
N PRO A 262 -19.49 15.97 10.65
CA PRO A 262 -18.30 16.42 9.91
C PRO A 262 -18.03 15.61 8.65
N CYS A 263 -18.23 14.29 8.71
CA CYS A 263 -18.10 13.42 7.53
C CYS A 263 -19.06 13.86 6.43
N VAL A 264 -20.37 13.83 6.68
CA VAL A 264 -21.41 14.18 5.70
C VAL A 264 -21.25 15.60 5.16
N GLU A 265 -20.95 16.58 6.01
CA GLU A 265 -20.76 17.97 5.58
C GLU A 265 -19.55 18.10 4.64
N SER A 266 -18.44 17.41 4.92
CA SER A 266 -17.27 17.41 4.03
C SER A 266 -17.55 16.73 2.69
N LEU A 267 -18.34 15.65 2.69
CA LEU A 267 -18.72 14.94 1.47
C LEU A 267 -19.65 15.80 0.60
N LEU A 268 -20.58 16.54 1.20
CA LEU A 268 -21.49 17.44 0.49
C LEU A 268 -20.80 18.72 -0.01
N ALA A 269 -19.62 19.06 0.53
CA ALA A 269 -18.77 20.13 0.03
C ALA A 269 -17.85 19.70 -1.13
N THR A 270 -17.87 18.42 -1.52
CA THR A 270 -17.07 17.91 -2.64
C THR A 270 -17.44 18.63 -3.93
N ASP A 271 -16.41 19.06 -4.67
CA ASP A 271 -16.57 19.70 -5.98
C ASP A 271 -16.84 18.65 -7.05
N TRP A 272 -18.09 18.17 -7.10
CA TRP A 272 -18.56 17.21 -8.07
C TRP A 272 -20.03 17.48 -8.44
N PRO A 273 -20.36 17.63 -9.73
CA PRO A 273 -21.66 18.16 -10.14
C PRO A 273 -22.82 17.18 -9.92
N ASP A 274 -22.62 15.87 -10.14
CA ASP A 274 -23.66 14.85 -10.01
C ASP A 274 -23.29 13.86 -8.89
N LEU A 275 -23.64 14.25 -7.67
CA LEU A 275 -23.29 13.53 -6.44
C LEU A 275 -24.56 13.00 -5.75
N ASP A 276 -24.56 11.70 -5.49
CA ASP A 276 -25.63 10.97 -4.81
C ASP A 276 -25.14 10.46 -3.45
N LEU A 277 -25.52 11.11 -2.36
CA LEU A 277 -25.17 10.66 -1.02
C LEU A 277 -26.21 9.65 -0.48
N VAL A 278 -25.77 8.44 -0.19
CA VAL A 278 -26.56 7.36 0.41
C VAL A 278 -26.03 7.05 1.81
N VAL A 279 -26.84 7.29 2.84
CA VAL A 279 -26.48 7.02 4.24
C VAL A 279 -27.25 5.81 4.72
N LEU A 280 -26.56 4.78 5.23
CA LEU A 280 -27.20 3.60 5.81
C LEU A 280 -27.21 3.70 7.33
N ASP A 281 -28.37 4.01 7.90
CA ASP A 281 -28.56 4.07 9.34
C ASP A 281 -28.81 2.67 9.91
N ASN A 282 -27.77 2.11 10.53
CA ASN A 282 -27.84 0.87 11.27
C ASN A 282 -28.31 1.09 12.70
N ASP A 283 -29.63 1.29 12.82
CA ASP A 283 -30.32 1.27 14.10
C ASP A 283 -29.82 2.33 15.10
N SER A 284 -29.58 3.57 14.63
CA SER A 284 -29.22 4.70 15.51
C SER A 284 -30.28 4.95 16.58
N ARG A 285 -29.82 5.05 17.84
CA ARG A 285 -30.63 5.21 19.04
C ARG A 285 -30.53 6.62 19.65
N GLU A 286 -29.50 7.38 19.33
CA GLU A 286 -29.33 8.75 19.80
C GLU A 286 -30.35 9.69 19.13
N PRO A 287 -31.15 10.45 19.91
CA PRO A 287 -32.14 11.38 19.36
C PRO A 287 -31.53 12.40 18.39
N GLY A 288 -30.34 12.93 18.72
CA GLY A 288 -29.64 13.88 17.86
C GLY A 288 -29.26 13.30 16.51
N THR A 289 -28.78 12.05 16.47
CA THR A 289 -28.40 11.36 15.23
C THR A 289 -29.63 11.13 14.35
N ARG A 290 -30.74 10.64 14.92
CA ARG A 290 -32.00 10.46 14.16
C ARG A 290 -32.52 11.79 13.59
N ALA A 291 -32.60 12.83 14.42
CA ALA A 291 -33.07 14.14 13.97
C ALA A 291 -32.21 14.72 12.84
N TYR A 292 -30.89 14.50 12.88
CA TYR A 292 -29.98 14.92 11.82
C TYR A 292 -30.22 14.14 10.51
N LEU A 293 -30.39 12.82 10.58
CA LEU A 293 -30.67 11.97 9.41
C LEU A 293 -32.02 12.32 8.77
N ASP A 294 -33.05 12.54 9.59
CA ASP A 294 -34.37 12.97 9.12
C ASP A 294 -34.28 14.32 8.41
N ALA A 295 -33.51 15.26 8.94
CA ALA A 295 -33.28 16.57 8.31
C ALA A 295 -32.53 16.44 6.98
N LEU A 296 -31.52 15.58 6.87
CA LEU A 296 -30.80 15.32 5.61
C LEU A 296 -31.74 14.76 4.53
N SER A 297 -32.58 13.81 4.91
CA SER A 297 -33.55 13.19 4.00
C SER A 297 -34.62 14.20 3.56
N ALA A 298 -35.19 14.97 4.50
CA ALA A 298 -36.22 15.97 4.21
C ALA A 298 -35.70 17.10 3.31
N ALA A 299 -34.42 17.47 3.44
CA ALA A 299 -33.77 18.45 2.59
C ALA A 299 -33.31 17.90 1.22
N GLY A 300 -33.52 16.61 0.94
CA GLY A 300 -33.06 15.97 -0.29
C GLY A 300 -31.53 15.90 -0.45
N ARG A 301 -30.78 16.16 0.64
CA ARG A 301 -29.30 16.18 0.64
C ARG A 301 -28.68 14.79 0.73
N ALA A 302 -29.43 13.81 1.24
CA ALA A 302 -29.01 12.42 1.28
C ALA A 302 -30.22 11.48 1.21
N ARG A 303 -30.03 10.30 0.64
CA ARG A 303 -30.97 9.19 0.75
C ARG A 303 -30.62 8.37 1.98
N VAL A 304 -31.47 8.38 2.99
CA VAL A 304 -31.24 7.63 4.24
C VAL A 304 -31.96 6.28 4.17
N LEU A 305 -31.19 5.19 4.24
CA LEU A 305 -31.72 3.82 4.29
C LEU A 305 -31.65 3.30 5.72
N ARG A 306 -32.77 2.81 6.24
CA ARG A 306 -32.81 2.15 7.55
C ARG A 306 -32.33 0.70 7.41
N TRP A 307 -31.40 0.29 8.26
CA TRP A 307 -30.90 -1.08 8.34
C TRP A 307 -31.00 -1.60 9.79
N PRO A 308 -32.17 -2.09 10.23
CA PRO A 308 -32.31 -2.59 11.59
C PRO A 308 -31.55 -3.91 11.79
N GLY A 309 -30.89 -4.05 12.93
CA GLY A 309 -30.34 -5.32 13.39
C GLY A 309 -28.82 -5.33 13.61
N ALA A 310 -28.20 -6.46 13.27
CA ALA A 310 -26.77 -6.64 13.44
C ALA A 310 -25.98 -5.86 12.38
N PHE A 311 -24.80 -5.38 12.76
CA PHE A 311 -23.89 -4.70 11.84
C PHE A 311 -23.21 -5.69 10.90
N ASP A 312 -23.46 -5.48 9.61
CA ASP A 312 -22.85 -6.19 8.48
C ASP A 312 -22.47 -5.14 7.43
N PHE A 313 -21.19 -4.76 7.43
CA PHE A 313 -20.67 -3.72 6.56
C PHE A 313 -20.85 -4.12 5.09
N ALA A 314 -20.54 -5.37 4.75
CA ALA A 314 -20.62 -5.86 3.38
C ALA A 314 -22.08 -5.88 2.86
N ALA A 315 -23.02 -6.43 3.63
CA ALA A 315 -24.41 -6.50 3.23
C ALA A 315 -25.06 -5.11 3.09
N MET A 316 -24.76 -4.21 4.03
CA MET A 316 -25.21 -2.82 4.00
C MET A 316 -24.70 -2.11 2.74
N ASN A 317 -23.39 -2.14 2.49
CA ASN A 317 -22.82 -1.47 1.33
C ASN A 317 -23.30 -2.07 0.00
N ASN A 318 -23.48 -3.40 -0.08
CA ASN A 318 -24.09 -4.04 -1.24
C ASN A 318 -25.54 -3.57 -1.47
N ALA A 319 -26.31 -3.34 -0.40
CA ALA A 319 -27.68 -2.84 -0.50
C ALA A 319 -27.73 -1.42 -1.03
N ALA A 320 -26.84 -0.54 -0.55
CA ALA A 320 -26.72 0.81 -1.09
C ALA A 320 -26.23 0.81 -2.54
N ALA A 321 -25.22 0.01 -2.87
CA ALA A 321 -24.69 -0.10 -4.23
C ALA A 321 -25.77 -0.51 -5.26
N ARG A 322 -26.73 -1.36 -4.87
CA ARG A 322 -27.85 -1.77 -5.75
C ARG A 322 -28.83 -0.65 -6.09
N ILE A 323 -28.93 0.39 -5.26
CA ILE A 323 -29.83 1.53 -5.49
C ILE A 323 -29.08 2.82 -5.82
N ALA A 324 -27.75 2.78 -5.80
CA ALA A 324 -26.87 3.86 -6.18
C ALA A 324 -27.11 4.23 -7.65
N ARG A 325 -27.05 5.52 -7.95
CA ARG A 325 -27.22 6.02 -9.34
C ARG A 325 -25.89 6.27 -10.04
N GLY A 326 -24.81 6.36 -9.27
CA GLY A 326 -23.49 6.68 -9.75
C GLY A 326 -22.87 5.55 -10.55
N ARG A 327 -22.25 5.91 -11.67
CA ARG A 327 -21.27 5.03 -12.35
C ARG A 327 -20.08 4.76 -11.44
N LEU A 328 -19.71 5.74 -10.60
CA LEU A 328 -18.70 5.59 -9.56
C LEU A 328 -19.38 5.31 -8.22
N LEU A 329 -19.02 4.20 -7.58
CA LEU A 329 -19.36 3.89 -6.20
C LEU A 329 -18.20 4.28 -5.30
N VAL A 330 -18.47 5.01 -4.22
CA VAL A 330 -17.46 5.43 -3.25
C VAL A 330 -17.91 5.05 -1.84
N PHE A 331 -17.24 4.07 -1.25
CA PHE A 331 -17.50 3.62 0.11
C PHE A 331 -16.67 4.46 1.07
N VAL A 332 -17.33 5.10 2.04
CA VAL A 332 -16.70 6.01 3.00
C VAL A 332 -17.21 5.70 4.41
N ASN A 333 -16.31 5.55 5.37
CA ASN A 333 -16.70 5.40 6.77
C ASN A 333 -17.27 6.71 7.34
N ASN A 334 -18.20 6.62 8.30
CA ASN A 334 -18.87 7.79 8.87
C ASN A 334 -18.01 8.71 9.74
N ASP A 335 -16.73 8.40 9.93
CA ASP A 335 -15.75 9.18 10.68
C ASP A 335 -14.55 9.60 9.82
N VAL A 336 -14.78 9.67 8.50
CA VAL A 336 -13.82 10.15 7.50
C VAL A 336 -14.24 11.54 7.03
N VAL A 337 -13.29 12.47 7.03
CA VAL A 337 -13.47 13.87 6.59
C VAL A 337 -12.54 14.14 5.41
N ALA A 338 -13.09 14.66 4.31
CA ALA A 338 -12.30 15.02 3.14
C ALA A 338 -11.31 16.16 3.46
N GLY A 339 -10.05 16.03 2.99
CA GLY A 339 -9.01 17.04 3.24
C GLY A 339 -9.16 18.30 2.38
N ASP A 340 -9.72 18.18 1.18
CA ASP A 340 -10.11 19.29 0.31
C ASP A 340 -11.26 18.86 -0.61
N THR A 341 -11.86 19.80 -1.35
CA THR A 341 -13.05 19.55 -2.17
C THR A 341 -12.79 18.77 -3.46
N SER A 342 -11.53 18.64 -3.90
CA SER A 342 -11.15 18.01 -5.18
C SER A 342 -10.71 16.54 -5.05
N TRP A 343 -10.72 15.99 -3.83
CA TRP A 343 -10.32 14.62 -3.53
C TRP A 343 -10.98 13.58 -4.47
N LEU A 344 -12.28 13.73 -4.73
CA LEU A 344 -13.07 12.80 -5.53
C LEU A 344 -12.61 12.81 -6.99
N ALA A 345 -12.35 13.99 -7.55
CA ALA A 345 -11.85 14.12 -8.91
C ALA A 345 -10.47 13.47 -9.08
N ARG A 346 -9.58 13.57 -8.08
CA ARG A 346 -8.28 12.90 -8.11
C ARG A 346 -8.42 11.38 -8.19
N MET A 347 -9.36 10.80 -7.42
CA MET A 347 -9.63 9.35 -7.48
C MET A 347 -10.33 8.93 -8.77
N ALA A 348 -11.33 9.71 -9.22
CA ALA A 348 -12.17 9.38 -10.38
C ALA A 348 -11.36 9.28 -11.68
N ARG A 349 -10.34 10.14 -11.86
CA ARG A 349 -9.40 10.10 -13.00
C ARG A 349 -8.73 8.73 -13.15
N HIS A 350 -8.52 8.01 -12.04
CA HIS A 350 -7.95 6.67 -12.05
C HIS A 350 -9.02 5.57 -12.09
N ALA A 351 -10.12 5.72 -11.36
CA ALA A 351 -11.15 4.68 -11.28
C ALA A 351 -11.85 4.42 -12.62
N LEU A 352 -11.97 5.45 -13.47
CA LEU A 352 -12.58 5.38 -14.80
C LEU A 352 -11.69 4.70 -15.85
N ARG A 353 -10.44 4.37 -15.52
CA ARG A 353 -9.54 3.67 -16.45
C ARG A 353 -9.98 2.19 -16.57
N PRO A 354 -10.09 1.64 -17.79
CA PRO A 354 -10.63 0.29 -18.00
C PRO A 354 -9.94 -0.80 -17.15
N GLU A 355 -8.62 -0.71 -17.01
CA GLU A 355 -7.78 -1.68 -16.30
C GLU A 355 -7.77 -1.52 -14.77
N ILE A 356 -8.40 -0.48 -14.22
CA ILE A 356 -8.39 -0.19 -12.78
C ILE A 356 -9.69 -0.64 -12.12
N GLY A 357 -9.58 -1.52 -11.13
CA GLY A 357 -10.70 -2.13 -10.42
C GLY A 357 -11.05 -1.41 -9.13
N ALA A 358 -10.06 -0.88 -8.41
CA ALA A 358 -10.28 -0.16 -7.15
C ALA A 358 -9.25 0.96 -6.97
N VAL A 359 -9.70 2.05 -6.35
CA VAL A 359 -8.86 3.21 -6.03
C VAL A 359 -9.04 3.58 -4.56
N GLY A 360 -7.92 3.73 -3.85
CA GLY A 360 -7.90 4.14 -2.44
C GLY A 360 -7.23 5.48 -2.22
N ALA A 361 -7.71 6.21 -1.21
CA ALA A 361 -7.16 7.49 -0.80
C ALA A 361 -6.19 7.36 0.39
N LYS A 362 -5.28 8.32 0.56
CA LYS A 362 -4.40 8.39 1.73
C LYS A 362 -5.20 8.82 2.96
N LEU A 363 -5.15 8.00 4.00
CA LEU A 363 -5.81 8.30 5.27
C LEU A 363 -4.81 8.71 6.33
N VAL A 364 -5.09 9.84 6.97
CA VAL A 364 -4.33 10.39 8.10
C VAL A 364 -5.18 10.31 9.35
N ASP A 365 -4.62 9.81 10.46
CA ASP A 365 -5.32 9.71 11.74
C ASP A 365 -5.49 11.08 12.42
N GLY A 366 -6.31 11.15 13.46
CA GLY A 366 -6.52 12.37 14.25
C GLY A 366 -5.27 12.92 14.95
N ALA A 367 -4.15 12.18 14.93
CA ALA A 367 -2.85 12.61 15.44
C ALA A 367 -1.89 13.06 14.32
N GLY A 368 -2.38 13.21 13.08
CA GLY A 368 -1.58 13.67 11.94
C GLY A 368 -0.61 12.62 11.40
N ARG A 369 -0.86 11.33 11.65
CA ARG A 369 -0.01 10.22 11.20
C ARG A 369 -0.69 9.40 10.13
N ILE A 370 0.10 8.76 9.27
CA ILE A 370 -0.41 7.84 8.27
C ILE A 370 -1.15 6.69 8.94
N GLN A 371 -2.39 6.50 8.52
CA GLN A 371 -3.21 5.37 8.91
C GLN A 371 -3.36 4.39 7.74
N HIS A 372 -3.43 4.88 6.50
CA HIS A 372 -3.51 4.07 5.30
C HIS A 372 -2.73 4.68 4.13
N GLY A 373 -1.80 3.90 3.57
CA GLY A 373 -1.09 4.17 2.32
C GLY A 373 -1.18 2.99 1.33
N GLY A 374 -2.27 2.22 1.38
CA GLY A 374 -2.40 0.88 0.80
C GLY A 374 -2.48 -0.22 1.87
N ILE A 375 -2.77 -1.45 1.46
CA ILE A 375 -2.76 -2.65 2.30
C ILE A 375 -1.68 -3.61 1.78
N VAL A 376 -0.87 -4.11 2.70
CA VAL A 376 0.17 -5.11 2.45
C VAL A 376 -0.26 -6.46 3.01
N LEU A 377 -0.26 -7.48 2.17
CA LEU A 377 -0.60 -8.86 2.52
C LEU A 377 0.55 -9.56 3.25
N GLY A 378 0.21 -10.57 4.05
CA GLY A 378 1.16 -11.36 4.80
C GLY A 378 1.90 -10.61 5.91
N THR A 379 1.46 -9.43 6.33
CA THR A 379 2.16 -8.64 7.38
C THR A 379 1.33 -8.54 8.67
N GLY A 380 1.92 -8.03 9.75
CA GLY A 380 1.19 -7.76 10.99
C GLY A 380 0.72 -9.02 11.72
N GLY A 381 1.51 -10.10 11.69
CA GLY A 381 1.13 -11.40 12.23
C GLY A 381 0.57 -12.38 11.20
N GLY A 382 0.84 -12.15 9.91
CA GLY A 382 0.61 -13.11 8.82
C GLY A 382 -0.62 -12.84 7.95
N LEU A 383 -1.38 -11.77 8.22
CA LEU A 383 -2.63 -11.46 7.53
C LEU A 383 -2.47 -10.23 6.65
N VAL A 384 -2.79 -9.03 7.16
CA VAL A 384 -2.72 -7.78 6.40
C VAL A 384 -2.35 -6.62 7.33
N THR A 385 -1.66 -5.60 6.80
CA THR A 385 -1.39 -4.35 7.52
C THR A 385 -1.47 -3.15 6.56
N HIS A 386 -1.91 -2.00 7.07
CA HIS A 386 -1.87 -0.76 6.30
C HIS A 386 -0.42 -0.32 6.05
N ALA A 387 -0.11 0.05 4.81
CA ALA A 387 1.22 0.51 4.42
C ALA A 387 1.60 1.80 5.17
N HIS A 388 2.85 1.87 5.65
CA HIS A 388 3.47 3.03 6.33
C HIS A 388 2.72 3.51 7.58
N ARG A 389 1.90 2.64 8.21
CA ARG A 389 1.12 3.00 9.39
C ARG A 389 2.00 3.61 10.48
N HIS A 390 1.55 4.71 11.07
CA HIS A 390 2.22 5.49 12.11
C HIS A 390 3.42 6.35 11.66
N PHE A 391 3.68 6.46 10.35
CA PHE A 391 4.60 7.47 9.82
C PHE A 391 3.97 8.87 9.98
N PRO A 392 4.75 9.96 9.98
CA PRO A 392 4.20 11.31 9.89
C PRO A 392 3.33 11.48 8.64
N GLY A 393 2.21 12.21 8.73
CA GLY A 393 1.24 12.36 7.64
C GLY A 393 1.80 13.02 6.37
N ASN A 394 2.87 13.81 6.52
CA ASN A 394 3.61 14.46 5.43
C ASN A 394 4.85 13.68 4.97
N ALA A 395 5.10 12.48 5.50
CA ALA A 395 6.22 11.67 5.06
C ALA A 395 6.02 11.28 3.58
N PRO A 396 7.07 11.33 2.74
CA PRO A 396 6.99 10.90 1.35
C PRO A 396 6.74 9.39 1.21
N GLY A 397 7.00 8.63 2.29
CA GLY A 397 6.97 7.18 2.26
C GLY A 397 8.17 6.59 1.56
N TYR A 398 8.33 5.28 1.68
CA TYR A 398 9.41 4.59 0.99
C TYR A 398 9.28 4.72 -0.53
N LEU A 399 10.36 5.15 -1.19
CA LEU A 399 10.38 5.48 -2.62
C LEU A 399 9.29 6.47 -3.06
N GLY A 400 8.80 7.35 -2.17
CA GLY A 400 7.75 8.32 -2.53
C GLY A 400 6.33 7.74 -2.59
N ARG A 401 6.10 6.52 -2.12
CA ARG A 401 4.79 5.84 -2.19
C ARG A 401 3.64 6.57 -1.47
N LEU A 402 3.89 7.53 -0.59
CA LEU A 402 2.84 8.35 0.03
C LEU A 402 2.59 9.69 -0.68
N THR A 403 3.24 9.89 -1.83
CA THR A 403 3.11 11.06 -2.70
C THR A 403 2.83 10.70 -4.16
N LEU A 404 3.08 9.46 -4.57
CA LEU A 404 3.00 9.01 -5.97
C LEU A 404 1.93 7.93 -6.12
N THR A 405 1.08 8.07 -7.14
CA THR A 405 0.11 7.04 -7.51
C THR A 405 0.83 5.75 -7.91
N HIS A 406 0.41 4.63 -7.34
CA HIS A 406 1.06 3.33 -7.56
C HIS A 406 0.11 2.17 -7.22
N ARG A 407 0.45 0.98 -7.73
CA ARG A 407 -0.30 -0.26 -7.51
C ARG A 407 -0.01 -0.86 -6.14
N VAL A 408 -1.08 -1.36 -5.53
CA VAL A 408 -1.08 -2.07 -4.25
C VAL A 408 -2.00 -3.28 -4.34
N SER A 409 -1.82 -4.26 -3.45
CA SER A 409 -2.67 -5.45 -3.43
C SER A 409 -4.12 -5.12 -3.08
N ALA A 410 -4.33 -4.20 -2.14
CA ALA A 410 -5.66 -3.76 -1.72
C ALA A 410 -5.63 -2.36 -1.10
N VAL A 411 -6.80 -1.75 -1.03
CA VAL A 411 -7.08 -0.49 -0.32
C VAL A 411 -8.26 -0.66 0.62
N THR A 412 -8.40 0.21 1.61
CA THR A 412 -9.46 0.06 2.61
C THR A 412 -10.78 0.72 2.18
N ALA A 413 -11.91 0.12 2.54
CA ALA A 413 -13.23 0.70 2.33
C ALA A 413 -13.59 1.84 3.30
N ALA A 414 -12.64 2.30 4.15
CA ALA A 414 -12.80 3.60 4.80
C ALA A 414 -12.83 4.75 3.78
N CYS A 415 -12.16 4.60 2.63
CA CYS A 415 -12.37 5.40 1.43
C CYS A 415 -11.91 4.62 0.19
N LEU A 416 -12.85 3.92 -0.47
CA LEU A 416 -12.60 3.11 -1.66
C LEU A 416 -13.56 3.53 -2.79
N MET A 417 -13.01 3.77 -3.98
CA MET A 417 -13.77 4.05 -5.20
C MET A 417 -13.64 2.90 -6.20
N VAL A 418 -14.75 2.55 -6.84
CA VAL A 418 -14.84 1.52 -7.88
C VAL A 418 -15.97 1.85 -8.86
N GLU A 419 -15.81 1.51 -10.14
CA GLU A 419 -16.93 1.59 -11.10
C GLU A 419 -18.00 0.55 -10.79
N ALA A 420 -19.27 0.95 -10.84
CA ALA A 420 -20.42 0.11 -10.48
C ALA A 420 -20.43 -1.23 -11.25
N ASP A 421 -20.13 -1.20 -12.56
CA ASP A 421 -20.09 -2.39 -13.40
C ASP A 421 -18.98 -3.36 -12.98
N LYS A 422 -17.79 -2.83 -12.61
CA LYS A 422 -16.66 -3.65 -12.13
C LYS A 422 -16.97 -4.26 -10.76
N PHE A 423 -17.61 -3.50 -9.88
CA PHE A 423 -18.09 -3.99 -8.59
C PHE A 423 -19.13 -5.10 -8.76
N ALA A 424 -20.11 -4.90 -9.64
CA ALA A 424 -21.13 -5.90 -9.95
C ALA A 424 -20.55 -7.15 -10.61
N ALA A 425 -19.57 -7.00 -11.51
CA ALA A 425 -18.94 -8.11 -12.23
C ALA A 425 -18.26 -9.13 -11.29
N VAL A 426 -17.78 -8.69 -10.13
CA VAL A 426 -17.20 -9.59 -9.11
C VAL A 426 -18.20 -9.99 -8.01
N GLY A 427 -19.46 -9.58 -8.12
CA GLY A 427 -20.52 -9.89 -7.13
C GLY A 427 -20.56 -8.98 -5.90
N GLY A 428 -19.91 -7.82 -5.95
CA GLY A 428 -19.83 -6.87 -4.83
C GLY A 428 -19.01 -7.38 -3.63
N PHE A 429 -19.33 -6.94 -2.42
CA PHE A 429 -18.71 -7.48 -1.20
C PHE A 429 -19.25 -8.88 -0.86
N ASP A 430 -18.39 -9.79 -0.39
CA ASP A 430 -18.81 -11.13 0.04
C ASP A 430 -19.28 -11.12 1.51
N ALA A 431 -20.53 -10.71 1.73
CA ALA A 431 -21.12 -10.61 3.06
C ALA A 431 -21.27 -11.97 3.78
N ALA A 432 -21.29 -13.07 3.04
CA ALA A 432 -21.43 -14.41 3.63
C ALA A 432 -20.16 -14.82 4.40
N HIS A 433 -18.99 -14.38 3.92
CA HIS A 433 -17.70 -14.75 4.50
C HIS A 433 -16.98 -13.59 5.20
N PHE A 434 -17.24 -12.35 4.79
CA PHE A 434 -16.55 -11.14 5.24
C PHE A 434 -17.56 -10.04 5.57
N ALA A 435 -18.36 -10.26 6.60
CA ALA A 435 -19.40 -9.30 7.00
C ALA A 435 -18.81 -7.99 7.55
N VAL A 436 -17.68 -8.06 8.27
CA VAL A 436 -17.09 -6.89 8.95
C VAL A 436 -15.60 -6.71 8.67
N ASP A 437 -14.78 -7.75 8.77
CA ASP A 437 -13.35 -7.65 8.50
C ASP A 437 -13.00 -8.25 7.12
N PHE A 438 -11.92 -7.74 6.50
CA PHE A 438 -11.36 -8.19 5.22
C PHE A 438 -12.25 -8.04 3.97
N ASN A 439 -13.47 -7.50 4.07
CA ASN A 439 -14.37 -7.32 2.93
C ASN A 439 -13.76 -6.46 1.81
N ASP A 440 -13.03 -5.41 2.18
CA ASP A 440 -12.35 -4.48 1.29
C ASP A 440 -11.15 -5.13 0.61
N VAL A 441 -10.36 -5.88 1.38
CA VAL A 441 -9.23 -6.66 0.86
C VAL A 441 -9.71 -7.74 -0.10
N ASP A 442 -10.71 -8.54 0.28
CA ASP A 442 -11.27 -9.59 -0.57
C ASP A 442 -11.86 -9.01 -1.88
N LEU A 443 -12.56 -7.87 -1.81
CA LEU A 443 -13.04 -7.17 -3.00
C LEU A 443 -11.89 -6.80 -3.95
N CYS A 444 -10.85 -6.13 -3.43
CA CYS A 444 -9.69 -5.74 -4.23
C CYS A 444 -9.00 -6.96 -4.86
N LEU A 445 -8.83 -8.05 -4.10
CA LEU A 445 -8.18 -9.26 -4.59
C LEU A 445 -9.03 -10.01 -5.64
N ARG A 446 -10.37 -10.01 -5.51
CA ARG A 446 -11.26 -10.53 -6.57
C ARG A 446 -11.22 -9.69 -7.84
N LEU A 447 -11.20 -8.37 -7.71
CA LEU A 447 -11.02 -7.47 -8.86
C LEU A 447 -9.68 -7.72 -9.54
N ASN A 448 -8.60 -7.86 -8.77
CA ASN A 448 -7.29 -8.17 -9.31
C ASN A 448 -7.26 -9.55 -10.02
N ALA A 449 -7.90 -10.57 -9.42
CA ALA A 449 -8.03 -11.90 -10.03
C ALA A 449 -8.87 -11.88 -11.32
N ALA A 450 -9.79 -10.93 -11.47
CA ALA A 450 -10.56 -10.69 -12.69
C ALA A 450 -9.81 -9.88 -13.76
N GLY A 451 -8.52 -9.58 -13.55
CA GLY A 451 -7.66 -8.87 -14.51
C GLY A 451 -7.58 -7.36 -14.33
N TYR A 452 -8.21 -6.80 -13.28
CA TYR A 452 -8.08 -5.39 -12.94
C TYR A 452 -6.87 -5.12 -12.03
N HIS A 453 -6.63 -3.86 -11.70
CA HIS A 453 -5.61 -3.45 -10.75
C HIS A 453 -6.15 -2.51 -9.68
N THR A 454 -5.57 -2.59 -8.48
CA THR A 454 -5.88 -1.69 -7.37
C THR A 454 -4.80 -0.60 -7.27
N LEU A 455 -5.23 0.66 -7.24
CA LEU A 455 -4.34 1.82 -7.11
C LEU A 455 -4.50 2.52 -5.76
N MET A 456 -3.37 2.93 -5.21
CA MET A 456 -3.29 3.93 -4.17
C MET A 456 -3.08 5.30 -4.84
N VAL A 457 -3.90 6.30 -4.50
CA VAL A 457 -3.81 7.68 -5.00
C VAL A 457 -3.52 8.61 -3.82
N PRO A 458 -2.24 8.82 -3.45
CA PRO A 458 -1.90 9.55 -2.23
C PRO A 458 -2.19 11.05 -2.25
N GLU A 459 -2.51 11.60 -3.42
CA GLU A 459 -2.94 12.97 -3.64
C GLU A 459 -4.39 13.20 -3.16
N ALA A 460 -5.22 12.16 -3.11
CA ALA A 460 -6.51 12.21 -2.41
C ALA A 460 -6.25 11.97 -0.92
N VAL A 461 -6.36 13.02 -0.10
CA VAL A 461 -6.09 12.95 1.34
C VAL A 461 -7.39 13.11 2.11
N LEU A 462 -7.65 12.18 3.03
CA LEU A 462 -8.77 12.27 3.97
C LEU A 462 -8.29 12.00 5.39
N HIS A 463 -9.00 12.56 6.36
CA HIS A 463 -8.74 12.37 7.79
C HIS A 463 -9.71 11.33 8.33
N HIS A 464 -9.20 10.26 8.92
CA HIS A 464 -10.02 9.18 9.49
C HIS A 464 -9.80 9.14 11.00
N TYR A 465 -10.81 9.55 11.75
CA TYR A 465 -10.68 9.81 13.19
C TYR A 465 -10.81 8.55 14.06
N GLU A 466 -10.95 7.36 13.45
CA GLU A 466 -11.05 6.03 14.08
C GLU A 466 -11.73 6.13 15.45
N GLY A 467 -13.02 6.50 15.44
CA GLY A 467 -13.82 6.48 16.64
C GLY A 467 -13.75 5.07 17.23
N LEU A 468 -13.27 4.91 18.47
CA LEU A 468 -13.19 3.63 19.18
C LEU A 468 -14.60 3.04 19.39
N SER A 469 -15.25 2.53 18.34
CA SER A 469 -16.67 2.13 18.34
C SER A 469 -16.86 0.65 18.02
N ARG A 470 -15.79 -0.16 18.02
CA ARG A 470 -15.94 -1.62 18.00
C ARG A 470 -15.79 -2.17 19.41
N ARG A 471 -16.92 -2.35 20.09
CA ARG A 471 -16.97 -3.11 21.35
C ARG A 471 -16.44 -4.52 21.07
N ARG A 472 -15.42 -4.93 21.83
CA ARG A 472 -14.91 -6.30 21.78
C ARG A 472 -15.87 -7.21 22.55
N THR A 473 -16.85 -7.76 21.83
CA THR A 473 -17.74 -8.80 22.38
C THR A 473 -17.25 -10.20 21.99
N PRO A 474 -17.63 -11.26 22.72
CA PRO A 474 -17.33 -12.63 22.34
C PRO A 474 -17.81 -12.98 20.92
N GLU A 475 -18.99 -12.49 20.53
CA GLU A 475 -19.57 -12.71 19.20
C GLU A 475 -18.74 -12.03 18.11
N ALA A 476 -18.28 -10.80 18.34
CA ALA A 476 -17.40 -10.09 17.43
C ALA A 476 -16.05 -10.80 17.28
N ALA A 477 -15.49 -11.34 18.38
CA ALA A 477 -14.25 -12.11 18.34
C ALA A 477 -14.43 -13.45 17.60
N ALA A 478 -15.55 -14.15 17.82
CA ALA A 478 -15.88 -15.39 17.13
C ALA A 478 -16.11 -15.18 15.62
N ARG A 479 -16.80 -14.09 15.25
CA ARG A 479 -16.92 -13.67 13.84
C ARG A 479 -15.55 -13.41 13.24
N HIS A 480 -14.73 -12.57 13.86
CA HIS A 480 -13.39 -12.24 13.37
C HIS A 480 -12.54 -13.51 13.14
N ALA A 481 -12.60 -14.49 14.03
CA ALA A 481 -11.90 -15.76 13.86
C ALA A 481 -12.40 -16.57 12.64
N ARG A 482 -13.72 -16.57 12.37
CA ARG A 482 -14.27 -17.22 11.16
C ARG A 482 -13.85 -16.48 9.88
N GLU A 483 -13.88 -15.15 9.91
CA GLU A 483 -13.47 -14.32 8.76
C GLU A 483 -11.98 -14.51 8.45
N ILE A 484 -11.10 -14.62 9.48
CA ILE A 484 -9.69 -15.02 9.29
C ILE A 484 -9.59 -16.38 8.59
N GLY A 485 -10.30 -17.41 9.09
CA GLY A 485 -10.24 -18.74 8.49
C GLY A 485 -10.72 -18.77 7.04
N ALA A 486 -11.76 -18.01 6.71
CA ALA A 486 -12.22 -17.85 5.33
C ALA A 486 -11.20 -17.11 4.46
N PHE A 487 -10.58 -16.07 4.99
CA PHE A 487 -9.58 -15.26 4.29
C PHE A 487 -8.31 -16.07 3.99
N GLU A 488 -7.78 -16.80 4.99
CA GLU A 488 -6.62 -17.69 4.82
C GLU A 488 -6.92 -18.82 3.83
N LYS A 489 -8.12 -19.41 3.90
CA LYS A 489 -8.54 -20.46 2.96
C LYS A 489 -8.58 -19.97 1.51
N ARG A 490 -9.08 -18.74 1.28
CA ARG A 490 -9.24 -18.19 -0.07
C ARG A 490 -7.95 -17.59 -0.62
N TRP A 491 -7.21 -16.86 0.20
CA TRP A 491 -6.09 -16.01 -0.23
C TRP A 491 -4.72 -16.42 0.33
N GLY A 492 -4.63 -17.56 1.03
CA GLY A 492 -3.41 -18.08 1.64
C GLY A 492 -2.14 -17.98 0.78
N PRO A 493 -2.16 -18.36 -0.51
CA PRO A 493 -0.99 -18.21 -1.39
C PRO A 493 -0.48 -16.77 -1.51
N LEU A 494 -1.36 -15.76 -1.59
CA LEU A 494 -0.98 -14.35 -1.65
C LEU A 494 -0.48 -13.81 -0.30
N LEU A 495 -0.85 -14.45 0.82
CA LEU A 495 -0.33 -14.11 2.15
C LEU A 495 1.12 -14.57 2.37
N ALA A 496 1.62 -15.50 1.54
CA ALA A 496 3.02 -15.92 1.59
C ALA A 496 3.95 -14.78 1.18
N GLN A 497 3.59 -14.08 0.10
CA GLN A 497 4.35 -12.96 -0.44
C GLN A 497 3.41 -12.01 -1.20
N ASP A 498 3.25 -10.79 -0.69
CA ASP A 498 2.59 -9.71 -1.43
C ASP A 498 3.50 -9.28 -2.60
N PRO A 499 3.01 -9.26 -3.86
CA PRO A 499 3.82 -8.87 -5.01
C PRO A 499 4.26 -7.39 -4.94
N HIS A 500 3.46 -6.50 -4.37
CA HIS A 500 3.75 -5.07 -4.29
C HIS A 500 4.62 -4.69 -3.08
N TYR A 501 5.00 -5.65 -2.23
CA TYR A 501 5.83 -5.42 -1.04
C TYR A 501 7.13 -6.20 -1.09
N HIS A 502 8.25 -5.51 -0.96
CA HIS A 502 9.56 -6.14 -1.08
C HIS A 502 9.82 -7.17 0.05
N PRO A 503 10.23 -8.42 -0.25
CA PRO A 503 10.41 -9.51 0.74
C PRO A 503 11.52 -9.26 1.76
N GLY A 504 12.39 -8.28 1.51
CA GLY A 504 13.47 -7.86 2.40
C GLY A 504 12.99 -7.02 3.60
N PHE A 505 11.76 -6.51 3.60
CA PHE A 505 11.25 -5.79 4.76
C PHE A 505 10.79 -6.73 5.87
N ASP A 506 10.90 -6.27 7.12
CA ASP A 506 10.39 -6.96 8.30
C ASP A 506 8.84 -6.94 8.27
N PRO A 507 8.16 -8.10 8.22
CA PRO A 507 6.70 -8.17 8.11
C PRO A 507 5.98 -7.96 9.45
N ASP A 508 6.71 -7.95 10.57
CA ASP A 508 6.14 -7.95 11.92
C ASP A 508 5.96 -6.53 12.50
N LEU A 509 6.79 -5.58 12.06
CA LEU A 509 6.64 -4.16 12.43
C LEU A 509 5.68 -3.42 11.48
N SER A 510 5.58 -2.09 11.63
CA SER A 510 4.96 -1.32 10.55
C SER A 510 5.77 -1.51 9.28
N THR A 511 5.07 -1.58 8.16
CA THR A 511 5.66 -1.83 6.85
C THR A 511 6.63 -0.72 6.46
N HIS A 512 7.67 -1.08 5.71
CA HIS A 512 8.72 -0.15 5.25
C HIS A 512 9.53 0.55 6.36
N ALA A 513 9.46 0.07 7.61
CA ALA A 513 10.19 0.67 8.72
C ALA A 513 11.56 0.02 9.00
N ARG A 514 11.76 -1.23 8.56
CA ARG A 514 12.93 -2.03 8.92
C ARG A 514 13.13 -3.19 7.93
N LEU A 515 14.39 -3.59 7.69
CA LEU A 515 14.70 -4.85 6.98
C LEU A 515 14.77 -6.06 7.91
N ARG A 516 14.37 -7.22 7.39
CA ARG A 516 14.63 -8.49 8.06
C ARG A 516 16.13 -8.82 8.04
N PRO A 517 16.64 -9.60 9.00
CA PRO A 517 17.98 -10.19 8.91
C PRO A 517 18.16 -10.95 7.58
N GLY A 518 19.34 -10.86 6.97
CA GLY A 518 19.67 -11.53 5.71
C GLY A 518 19.01 -10.93 4.46
N ALA A 519 18.18 -9.87 4.58
CA ALA A 519 17.43 -9.28 3.46
C ALA A 519 18.30 -8.88 2.26
N LEU A 520 19.52 -8.41 2.50
CA LEU A 520 20.42 -7.89 1.46
C LEU A 520 21.32 -8.97 0.85
N LEU A 521 21.41 -10.15 1.49
CA LEU A 521 22.25 -11.27 1.05
C LEU A 521 21.50 -12.25 0.13
N GLY A 522 20.25 -11.95 -0.23
CA GLY A 522 19.42 -12.83 -1.04
C GLY A 522 19.07 -14.14 -0.33
N GLU A 523 19.20 -14.20 1.00
CA GLU A 523 18.78 -15.35 1.78
C GLU A 523 17.25 -15.49 1.69
N PRO A 524 16.73 -16.70 1.39
CA PRO A 524 15.30 -16.93 1.38
C PRO A 524 14.72 -16.45 2.71
N GLY A 525 13.57 -15.77 2.64
CA GLY A 525 12.82 -15.41 3.84
C GLY A 525 12.58 -16.65 4.70
N PRO A 526 12.50 -16.50 6.04
CA PRO A 526 12.17 -17.65 6.87
C PRO A 526 10.90 -18.31 6.32
N ALA A 527 10.96 -19.61 6.03
CA ALA A 527 9.78 -20.40 5.72
C ALA A 527 8.81 -20.18 6.89
N ARG A 528 7.67 -19.55 6.59
CA ARG A 528 6.70 -19.21 7.63
C ARG A 528 6.20 -20.51 8.23
N ARG A 529 6.53 -20.74 9.51
CA ARG A 529 5.86 -21.81 10.27
C ARG A 529 4.37 -21.49 10.25
N PRO A 530 3.49 -22.47 10.00
CA PRO A 530 2.07 -22.31 10.26
C PRO A 530 1.93 -21.76 11.67
N THR A 531 1.15 -20.71 11.85
CA THR A 531 0.89 -20.17 13.17
C THR A 531 0.23 -21.25 14.01
N GLU A 532 1.00 -21.95 14.85
CA GLU A 532 0.44 -22.69 15.98
C GLU A 532 -0.21 -21.66 16.91
N ARG A 533 -1.48 -21.39 16.69
CA ARG A 533 -2.31 -20.62 17.60
C ARG A 533 -3.62 -21.35 17.78
N GLY A 534 -3.72 -22.08 18.89
CA GLY A 534 -4.99 -22.63 19.36
C GLY A 534 -5.01 -24.13 19.66
N GLY A 535 -3.89 -24.75 20.04
CA GLY A 535 -3.96 -26.01 20.79
C GLY A 535 -4.60 -25.72 22.14
N GLY A 536 -5.89 -26.03 22.30
CA GLY A 536 -6.52 -26.11 23.61
C GLY A 536 -5.65 -26.99 24.51
N ARG A 537 -5.35 -26.51 25.73
CA ARG A 537 -4.77 -27.37 26.76
C ARG A 537 -5.62 -28.64 26.82
N PRO A 538 -5.05 -29.85 26.79
CA PRO A 538 -5.82 -31.05 27.09
C PRO A 538 -6.38 -30.87 28.51
N SER A 539 -7.70 -30.89 28.60
CA SER A 539 -8.42 -30.95 29.87
C SER A 539 -7.87 -32.15 30.66
N ALA A 540 -7.28 -31.89 31.82
CA ALA A 540 -6.89 -32.94 32.75
C ALA A 540 -8.14 -33.79 33.10
N PRO A 541 -8.03 -35.12 33.16
CA PRO A 541 -9.17 -35.97 33.45
C PRO A 541 -9.64 -35.72 34.89
N SER A 542 -10.94 -35.46 35.05
CA SER A 542 -11.60 -35.37 36.34
C SER A 542 -11.41 -36.68 37.10
N ARG A 543 -10.60 -36.66 38.16
CA ARG A 543 -10.62 -37.73 39.15
C ARG A 543 -11.83 -37.52 40.05
N SER A 544 -12.81 -38.38 39.85
CA SER A 544 -13.94 -38.58 40.74
C SER A 544 -13.53 -39.41 41.97
N ARG A 545 -14.12 -39.02 43.12
CA ARG A 545 -14.43 -39.80 44.34
C ARG A 545 -13.42 -39.83 45.50
N PRO A 546 -13.90 -40.03 46.75
CA PRO A 546 -15.30 -40.07 47.21
C PRO A 546 -15.85 -38.71 47.65
#